data_AF-A0A8T5BKG6-F1
#
_entry.id   AF-A0A8T5BKG6-F1
#
_cell.length_a   1.000
_cell.length_b   1.000
_cell.length_c   1.000
_cell.angle_alpha   90.00
_cell.angle_beta   90.00
_cell.angle_gamma   90.00
#
_symmetry.space_group_name_H-M   'P 1'
#
loop_
_entity.id
_entity.type
_entity.pdbx_description
1 polymer ?
#
loop_
_entity_poly.entity_id
_entity_poly.type
_entity_poly.pdbx_seq_one_letter_code
_entity_poly.pdbx_strand_id
1 'polypeptide(L)'
;MASIKGTYTIEKHFIGENKVPTLWFYHKTKKAKPVIILLHGWTGTKEGMLVNCLRIADKGFYSISVDARMHGDRLDPEFWGKFAENFPRTFFTIVVETAKDIKHIIDFLETRDDIDSTRIGIMGVSMGGFITLVATFLEKRIKASASVIGTANFPLFVERMLSLKVLPFKEKPMCEPDEETRKLYRDFDPLNNLEKFPPTALLLTGGLLDMFIPKEGIQGLYDALKPYYQNYTNRLKLKFFNVGHEYPPEMEAEVIKWFRNHLHKMKVKS
;
A
#
# COMPACT_ATOMS: atom_id res chain seq x y z
N MET A 1 19.24 0.03 17.10
CA MET A 1 17.96 0.71 16.86
C MET A 1 18.20 1.94 15.98
N ALA A 2 17.33 2.22 15.01
CA ALA A 2 17.41 3.47 14.24
C ALA A 2 17.06 4.64 15.16
N SER A 3 17.98 5.59 15.36
CA SER A 3 17.75 6.80 16.15
C SER A 3 17.07 7.86 15.28
N ILE A 4 15.88 8.32 15.69
CA ILE A 4 15.20 9.50 15.12
C ILE A 4 16.03 10.73 15.51
N LYS A 5 16.53 11.49 14.53
CA LYS A 5 17.43 12.63 14.78
C LYS A 5 17.11 13.80 13.84
N GLY A 6 16.94 14.99 14.41
CA GLY A 6 16.80 16.25 13.68
C GLY A 6 15.46 16.93 13.92
N THR A 7 15.21 18.01 13.18
CA THR A 7 13.95 18.75 13.20
C THR A 7 13.03 18.20 12.10
N TYR A 8 11.79 17.89 12.46
CA TYR A 8 10.76 17.43 11.52
C TYR A 8 9.71 18.52 11.34
N THR A 9 9.13 18.55 10.15
CA THR A 9 7.87 19.26 9.89
C THR A 9 6.77 18.23 9.76
N ILE A 10 5.64 18.50 10.43
CA ILE A 10 4.43 17.68 10.38
C ILE A 10 3.32 18.57 9.85
N GLU A 11 2.71 18.19 8.73
CA GLU A 11 1.60 18.94 8.13
C GLU A 11 0.41 18.02 7.90
N LYS A 12 -0.77 18.47 8.30
CA LYS A 12 -2.04 17.80 8.00
C LYS A 12 -2.69 18.52 6.81
N HIS A 13 -3.03 17.76 5.77
CA HIS A 13 -3.66 18.28 4.56
C HIS A 13 -4.91 17.47 4.21
N PHE A 14 -5.89 18.13 3.58
CA PHE A 14 -7.06 17.49 2.98
C PHE A 14 -7.02 17.74 1.48
N ILE A 15 -6.73 16.71 0.69
CA ILE A 15 -6.35 16.87 -0.72
C ILE A 15 -7.52 16.55 -1.65
N GLY A 16 -7.71 17.40 -2.66
CA GLY A 16 -8.70 17.22 -3.72
C GLY A 16 -10.15 17.41 -3.26
N GLU A 17 -11.10 17.24 -4.19
CA GLU A 17 -12.54 17.38 -3.92
C GLU A 17 -13.03 16.37 -2.88
N ASN A 18 -12.45 15.19 -2.87
CA ASN A 18 -12.74 14.13 -1.90
C ASN A 18 -12.16 14.39 -0.49
N LYS A 19 -11.49 15.54 -0.28
CA LYS A 19 -10.85 15.94 0.98
C LYS A 19 -10.05 14.80 1.62
N VAL A 20 -9.19 14.16 0.85
CA VAL A 20 -8.41 13.00 1.29
C VAL A 20 -7.48 13.42 2.43
N PRO A 21 -7.68 12.92 3.67
CA PRO A 21 -6.87 13.32 4.83
C PRO A 21 -5.49 12.69 4.74
N THR A 22 -4.48 13.53 4.88
CA THR A 22 -3.08 13.11 4.80
C THR A 22 -2.27 13.76 5.91
N LEU A 23 -1.24 13.06 6.35
CA LEU A 23 -0.30 13.53 7.36
C LEU A 23 1.12 13.37 6.82
N TRP A 24 1.83 14.48 6.70
CA TRP A 24 3.10 14.59 5.99
C TRP A 24 4.23 14.75 6.98
N PHE A 25 5.33 14.05 6.75
CA PHE A 25 6.52 14.08 7.58
C PHE A 25 7.77 14.15 6.74
N TYR A 26 8.59 15.16 7.03
CA TYR A 26 9.82 15.42 6.30
C TYR A 26 10.76 16.35 7.08
N HIS A 27 12.02 16.36 6.67
CA HIS A 27 12.98 17.39 7.05
C HIS A 27 12.91 18.54 6.04
N LYS A 28 12.85 19.79 6.48
CA LYS A 28 12.91 20.94 5.57
C LYS A 28 14.24 20.95 4.82
N THR A 29 14.19 21.15 3.51
CA THR A 29 15.38 21.18 2.65
C THR A 29 15.20 22.17 1.52
N LYS A 30 16.32 22.73 1.02
CA LYS A 30 16.33 23.63 -0.15
C LYS A 30 16.18 22.92 -1.50
N LYS A 31 16.28 21.58 -1.52
CA LYS A 31 16.21 20.77 -2.76
C LYS A 31 14.97 19.88 -2.74
N ALA A 32 14.31 19.78 -3.89
CA ALA A 32 13.21 18.86 -4.11
C ALA A 32 13.59 17.41 -3.73
N LYS A 33 12.71 16.73 -3.01
CA LYS A 33 12.95 15.38 -2.48
C LYS A 33 11.97 14.35 -3.04
N PRO A 34 12.41 13.08 -3.17
CA PRO A 34 11.50 11.99 -3.50
C PRO A 34 10.48 11.83 -2.38
N VAL A 35 9.30 11.31 -2.71
CA VAL A 35 8.19 11.14 -1.76
C VAL A 35 7.71 9.70 -1.72
N ILE A 36 7.30 9.22 -0.55
CA ILE A 36 6.68 7.91 -0.37
C ILE A 36 5.32 8.11 0.29
N ILE A 37 4.28 7.54 -0.33
CA ILE A 37 2.93 7.48 0.23
C ILE A 37 2.78 6.18 1.03
N LEU A 38 2.27 6.24 2.25
CA LEU A 38 2.13 5.13 3.19
C LEU A 38 0.65 4.89 3.51
N LEU A 39 0.23 3.64 3.41
CA LEU A 39 -1.14 3.20 3.64
C LEU A 39 -1.21 2.23 4.82
N HIS A 40 -2.10 2.52 5.76
CA HIS A 40 -2.28 1.72 6.96
C HIS A 40 -3.10 0.43 6.70
N GLY A 41 -3.04 -0.50 7.65
CA GLY A 41 -3.84 -1.72 7.63
C GLY A 41 -5.30 -1.50 8.06
N TRP A 42 -6.10 -2.58 8.02
CA TRP A 42 -7.49 -2.55 8.48
C TRP A 42 -7.59 -1.98 9.91
N THR A 43 -8.60 -1.14 10.19
CA THR A 43 -8.79 -0.40 11.46
C THR A 43 -7.71 0.62 11.84
N GLY A 44 -6.67 0.79 11.02
CA GLY A 44 -5.62 1.79 11.24
C GLY A 44 -6.03 3.22 10.87
N THR A 45 -5.08 4.15 11.01
CA THR A 45 -5.20 5.56 10.61
C THR A 45 -3.87 6.07 10.07
N LYS A 46 -3.87 7.25 9.43
CA LYS A 46 -2.67 7.99 9.03
C LYS A 46 -1.73 8.25 10.23
N GLU A 47 -2.27 8.61 11.40
CA GLU A 47 -1.47 8.82 12.62
C GLU A 47 -0.78 7.52 13.08
N GLY A 48 -1.42 6.37 12.89
CA GLY A 48 -0.82 5.07 13.22
C GLY A 48 0.46 4.75 12.44
N MET A 49 0.67 5.39 11.29
CA MET A 49 1.87 5.22 10.45
C MET A 49 3.01 6.19 10.82
N LEU A 50 2.84 7.02 11.85
CA LEU A 50 3.78 8.07 12.26
C LEU A 50 5.22 7.57 12.36
N VAL A 51 5.45 6.46 13.07
CA VAL A 51 6.80 5.93 13.30
C VAL A 51 7.45 5.48 11.98
N ASN A 52 6.68 4.86 11.08
CA ASN A 52 7.16 4.44 9.76
C ASN A 52 7.49 5.66 8.90
N CYS A 53 6.63 6.68 8.90
CA CYS A 53 6.88 7.95 8.21
C CYS A 53 8.19 8.61 8.68
N LEU A 54 8.40 8.72 9.99
CA LEU A 54 9.63 9.29 10.55
C LEU A 54 10.89 8.54 10.08
N ARG A 55 10.85 7.19 10.11
CA ARG A 55 11.98 6.36 9.65
C ARG A 55 12.25 6.50 8.16
N ILE A 56 11.22 6.71 7.35
CA ILE A 56 11.34 7.01 5.92
C ILE A 56 11.90 8.43 5.71
N ALA A 57 11.41 9.43 6.45
CA ALA A 57 11.89 10.80 6.41
C ALA A 57 13.39 10.88 6.72
N ASP A 58 13.86 10.12 7.71
CA ASP A 58 15.29 9.98 8.06
C ASP A 58 16.17 9.48 6.91
N LYS A 59 15.59 8.82 5.92
CA LYS A 59 16.31 8.37 4.73
C LYS A 59 16.31 9.40 3.60
N GLY A 60 15.75 10.58 3.82
CA GLY A 60 15.77 11.71 2.90
C GLY A 60 14.58 11.78 1.95
N PHE A 61 13.49 11.11 2.29
CA PHE A 61 12.21 11.18 1.59
C PHE A 61 11.25 12.15 2.28
N TYR A 62 10.29 12.67 1.52
CA TYR A 62 9.02 13.06 2.12
C TYR A 62 8.21 11.79 2.36
N SER A 63 7.48 11.73 3.46
CA SER A 63 6.59 10.61 3.77
C SER A 63 5.19 11.12 4.05
N ILE A 64 4.19 10.47 3.47
CA ILE A 64 2.80 10.91 3.53
C ILE A 64 1.96 9.70 3.90
N SER A 65 1.39 9.70 5.10
CA SER A 65 0.40 8.71 5.50
C SER A 65 -1.01 9.18 5.16
N VAL A 66 -1.86 8.26 4.71
CA VAL A 66 -3.20 8.57 4.18
C VAL A 66 -4.25 7.78 4.95
N ASP A 67 -5.37 8.42 5.29
CA ASP A 67 -6.55 7.69 5.78
C ASP A 67 -7.27 7.00 4.62
N ALA A 68 -7.37 5.67 4.69
CA ALA A 68 -8.18 4.90 3.76
C ALA A 68 -9.67 5.29 3.87
N ARG A 69 -10.44 5.04 2.80
CA ARG A 69 -11.90 5.18 2.86
C ARG A 69 -12.46 4.42 4.07
N MET A 70 -13.47 5.00 4.73
CA MET A 70 -14.09 4.45 5.94
C MET A 70 -13.14 4.28 7.15
N HIS A 71 -11.98 4.95 7.17
CA HIS A 71 -11.02 4.90 8.28
C HIS A 71 -10.56 6.30 8.69
N GLY A 72 -10.03 6.42 9.91
CA GLY A 72 -9.51 7.67 10.46
C GLY A 72 -10.51 8.83 10.34
N ASP A 73 -10.06 9.96 9.78
CA ASP A 73 -10.92 11.15 9.57
C ASP A 73 -12.04 10.93 8.53
N ARG A 74 -12.08 9.76 7.88
CA ARG A 74 -13.06 9.34 6.87
C ARG A 74 -13.98 8.22 7.36
N LEU A 75 -13.97 7.92 8.66
CA LEU A 75 -14.75 6.83 9.24
C LEU A 75 -16.24 7.04 8.93
N ASP A 76 -16.84 6.04 8.29
CA ASP A 76 -18.28 5.98 8.04
C ASP A 76 -18.96 5.45 9.31
N PRO A 77 -19.98 6.13 9.87
CA PRO A 77 -20.75 5.64 11.02
C PRO A 77 -21.34 4.25 10.81
N GLU A 78 -21.65 3.86 9.57
CA GLU A 78 -22.24 2.57 9.21
C GLU A 78 -21.19 1.49 8.87
N PHE A 79 -19.90 1.79 9.01
CA PHE A 79 -18.79 0.93 8.58
C PHE A 79 -18.95 -0.53 9.05
N TRP A 80 -19.21 -0.75 10.34
CA TRP A 80 -19.35 -2.10 10.88
C TRP A 80 -20.60 -2.81 10.38
N GLY A 81 -21.69 -2.07 10.11
CA GLY A 81 -22.91 -2.62 9.52
C GLY A 81 -22.66 -3.10 8.10
N LYS A 82 -22.05 -2.26 7.25
CA LYS A 82 -21.69 -2.60 5.87
C LYS A 82 -20.73 -3.79 5.81
N PHE A 83 -19.72 -3.79 6.67
CA PHE A 83 -18.76 -4.89 6.79
C PHE A 83 -19.42 -6.21 7.21
N ALA A 84 -20.33 -6.16 8.18
CA ALA A 84 -21.06 -7.35 8.64
C ALA A 84 -22.09 -7.86 7.62
N GLU A 85 -22.65 -6.97 6.80
CA GLU A 85 -23.57 -7.34 5.72
C GLU A 85 -22.83 -8.04 4.58
N ASN A 86 -21.74 -7.45 4.10
CA ASN A 86 -20.94 -8.01 3.02
C ASN A 86 -19.47 -7.59 3.17
N PHE A 87 -18.71 -8.45 3.86
CA PHE A 87 -17.28 -8.26 4.08
C PHE A 87 -16.51 -8.11 2.76
N PRO A 88 -16.60 -9.05 1.79
CA PRO A 88 -15.84 -8.95 0.55
C PRO A 88 -16.09 -7.63 -0.19
N ARG A 89 -17.36 -7.28 -0.41
CA ARG A 89 -17.74 -6.04 -1.08
C ARG A 89 -17.15 -4.83 -0.37
N THR A 90 -17.39 -4.71 0.94
CA THR A 90 -16.93 -3.56 1.73
C THR A 90 -15.41 -3.43 1.71
N PHE A 91 -14.69 -4.53 1.92
CA PHE A 91 -13.24 -4.55 1.93
C PHE A 91 -12.66 -4.11 0.58
N PHE A 92 -13.12 -4.69 -0.53
CA PHE A 92 -12.57 -4.38 -1.85
C PHE A 92 -13.02 -3.02 -2.39
N THR A 93 -14.20 -2.53 -2.00
CA THR A 93 -14.58 -1.13 -2.25
C THR A 93 -13.62 -0.17 -1.56
N ILE A 94 -13.28 -0.39 -0.28
CA ILE A 94 -12.28 0.44 0.42
C ILE A 94 -10.93 0.38 -0.29
N VAL A 95 -10.48 -0.81 -0.70
CA VAL A 95 -9.21 -1.00 -1.40
C VAL A 95 -9.17 -0.21 -2.71
N VAL A 96 -10.18 -0.39 -3.56
CA VAL A 96 -10.22 0.20 -4.90
C VAL A 96 -10.42 1.71 -4.86
N GLU A 97 -11.37 2.19 -4.05
CA GLU A 97 -11.66 3.62 -3.99
C GLU A 97 -10.53 4.40 -3.31
N THR A 98 -9.85 3.81 -2.32
CA THR A 98 -8.63 4.43 -1.75
C THR A 98 -7.49 4.44 -2.78
N ALA A 99 -7.34 3.38 -3.58
CA ALA A 99 -6.32 3.34 -4.63
C ALA A 99 -6.58 4.41 -5.72
N LYS A 100 -7.83 4.66 -6.09
CA LYS A 100 -8.21 5.75 -7.00
C LYS A 100 -7.90 7.13 -6.42
N ASP A 101 -8.12 7.31 -5.11
CA ASP A 101 -7.81 8.57 -4.43
C ASP A 101 -6.31 8.95 -4.51
N ILE A 102 -5.39 7.97 -4.68
CA ILE A 102 -3.94 8.22 -4.80
C ILE A 102 -3.61 9.16 -5.95
N LYS A 103 -4.36 9.10 -7.06
CA LYS A 103 -4.17 10.02 -8.20
C LYS A 103 -4.26 11.48 -7.74
N HIS A 104 -5.24 11.83 -6.91
CA HIS A 104 -5.43 13.21 -6.45
C HIS A 104 -4.30 13.69 -5.53
N ILE A 105 -3.74 12.78 -4.73
CA ILE A 105 -2.57 13.07 -3.92
C ILE A 105 -1.37 13.36 -4.82
N ILE A 106 -1.15 12.56 -5.86
CA ILE A 106 -0.05 12.78 -6.81
C ILE A 106 -0.25 14.05 -7.64
N ASP A 107 -1.47 14.34 -8.09
CA ASP A 107 -1.81 15.59 -8.78
C ASP A 107 -1.41 16.80 -7.92
N PHE A 108 -1.70 16.76 -6.61
CA PHE A 108 -1.28 17.82 -5.68
C PHE A 108 0.24 17.85 -5.48
N LEU A 109 0.90 16.70 -5.36
CA LEU A 109 2.36 16.61 -5.21
C LEU A 109 3.12 17.25 -6.38
N GLU A 110 2.57 17.17 -7.60
CA GLU A 110 3.17 17.79 -8.80
C GLU A 110 3.13 19.33 -8.76
N THR A 111 2.30 19.93 -7.92
CA THR A 111 2.24 21.40 -7.73
C THR A 111 3.27 21.93 -6.73
N ARG A 112 4.04 21.05 -6.08
CA ARG A 112 4.97 21.41 -5.00
C ARG A 112 6.41 21.43 -5.46
N ASP A 113 7.05 22.60 -5.38
CA ASP A 113 8.46 22.79 -5.76
C ASP A 113 9.46 22.08 -4.84
N ASP A 114 9.03 21.69 -3.63
CA ASP A 114 9.85 20.95 -2.66
C ASP A 114 9.76 19.42 -2.82
N ILE A 115 8.92 18.94 -3.75
CA ILE A 115 8.77 17.53 -4.10
C ILE A 115 9.33 17.26 -5.49
N ASP A 116 10.10 16.17 -5.61
CA ASP A 116 10.51 15.65 -6.91
C ASP A 116 9.49 14.62 -7.40
N SER A 117 8.49 15.09 -8.15
CA SER A 117 7.39 14.28 -8.68
C SER A 117 7.83 13.18 -9.66
N THR A 118 9.07 13.23 -10.16
CA THR A 118 9.62 12.14 -10.98
C THR A 118 10.03 10.92 -10.15
N ARG A 119 10.01 11.01 -8.81
CA ARG A 119 10.49 9.99 -7.87
C ARG A 119 9.48 9.74 -6.75
N ILE A 120 8.30 9.25 -7.14
CA ILE A 120 7.20 8.90 -6.24
C ILE A 120 7.22 7.41 -5.93
N GLY A 121 7.12 7.08 -4.65
CA GLY A 121 6.93 5.73 -4.14
C GLY A 121 5.60 5.56 -3.41
N ILE A 122 5.16 4.32 -3.27
CA ILE A 122 3.99 3.96 -2.47
C ILE A 122 4.22 2.65 -1.71
N MET A 123 3.75 2.57 -0.47
CA MET A 123 3.72 1.33 0.29
C MET A 123 2.46 1.23 1.13
N GLY A 124 2.14 0.02 1.55
CA GLY A 124 1.11 -0.18 2.54
C GLY A 124 1.18 -1.55 3.20
N VAL A 125 0.61 -1.61 4.39
CA VAL A 125 0.62 -2.81 5.25
C VAL A 125 -0.76 -3.43 5.28
N SER A 126 -0.86 -4.76 5.13
CA SER A 126 -2.13 -5.51 5.16
C SER A 126 -3.12 -4.95 4.13
N MET A 127 -4.29 -4.44 4.52
CA MET A 127 -5.20 -3.69 3.63
C MET A 127 -4.46 -2.63 2.79
N GLY A 128 -3.51 -1.89 3.37
CA GLY A 128 -2.68 -0.94 2.65
C GLY A 128 -1.81 -1.58 1.56
N GLY A 129 -1.41 -2.84 1.73
CA GLY A 129 -0.71 -3.63 0.72
C GLY A 129 -1.61 -3.94 -0.49
N PHE A 130 -2.87 -4.30 -0.26
CA PHE A 130 -3.85 -4.44 -1.35
C PHE A 130 -4.04 -3.12 -2.10
N ILE A 131 -4.26 -2.02 -1.37
CA ILE A 131 -4.39 -0.67 -1.96
C ILE A 131 -3.14 -0.32 -2.78
N THR A 132 -1.95 -0.64 -2.27
CA THR A 132 -0.67 -0.41 -2.95
C THR A 132 -0.60 -1.16 -4.28
N LEU A 133 -1.02 -2.43 -4.31
CA LEU A 133 -1.03 -3.22 -5.55
C LEU A 133 -1.99 -2.62 -6.58
N VAL A 134 -3.21 -2.25 -6.16
CA VAL A 134 -4.21 -1.64 -7.05
C VAL A 134 -3.73 -0.27 -7.56
N ALA A 135 -3.23 0.59 -6.68
CA ALA A 135 -2.71 1.90 -7.05
C ALA A 135 -1.53 1.79 -8.02
N THR A 136 -0.67 0.77 -7.87
CA THR A 136 0.52 0.56 -8.72
C THR A 136 0.16 0.42 -10.19
N PHE A 137 -0.91 -0.31 -10.52
CA PHE A 137 -1.31 -0.49 -11.92
C PHE A 137 -2.24 0.61 -12.43
N LEU A 138 -2.94 1.34 -11.55
CA LEU A 138 -3.80 2.46 -11.91
C LEU A 138 -3.02 3.76 -12.16
N GLU A 139 -1.86 3.95 -11.52
CA GLU A 139 -1.18 5.24 -11.49
C GLU A 139 0.30 5.14 -11.90
N LYS A 140 0.58 5.51 -13.16
CA LYS A 140 1.89 5.34 -13.83
C LYS A 140 2.98 6.32 -13.35
N ARG A 141 2.61 7.35 -12.58
CA ARG A 141 3.58 8.26 -11.96
C ARG A 141 4.31 7.61 -10.79
N ILE A 142 3.75 6.56 -10.19
CA ILE A 142 4.44 5.74 -9.19
C ILE A 142 5.64 5.04 -9.83
N LYS A 143 6.82 5.19 -9.24
CA LYS A 143 8.09 4.62 -9.76
C LYS A 143 8.59 3.43 -8.97
N ALA A 144 8.20 3.32 -7.70
CA ALA A 144 8.47 2.17 -6.85
C ALA A 144 7.30 1.90 -5.91
N SER A 145 6.99 0.63 -5.68
CA SER A 145 5.93 0.16 -4.81
C SER A 145 6.42 -0.92 -3.88
N ALA A 146 5.89 -0.97 -2.66
CA ALA A 146 6.13 -2.06 -1.71
C ALA A 146 4.81 -2.53 -1.08
N SER A 147 4.34 -3.71 -1.50
CA SER A 147 3.22 -4.39 -0.83
C SER A 147 3.75 -5.16 0.39
N VAL A 148 3.28 -4.77 1.56
CA VAL A 148 3.66 -5.39 2.83
C VAL A 148 2.47 -6.19 3.34
N ILE A 149 2.61 -7.52 3.39
CA ILE A 149 1.56 -8.47 3.80
C ILE A 149 0.20 -8.17 3.12
N GLY A 150 0.24 -7.70 1.87
CA GLY A 150 -0.92 -7.63 0.98
C GLY A 150 -0.82 -8.71 -0.10
N THR A 151 -1.96 -9.10 -0.69
CA THR A 151 -1.97 -10.20 -1.67
C THR A 151 -2.80 -9.86 -2.91
N ALA A 152 -2.51 -10.56 -4.01
CA ALA A 152 -3.44 -10.73 -5.12
C ALA A 152 -4.34 -11.96 -4.88
N ASN A 153 -5.11 -12.36 -5.89
CA ASN A 153 -6.07 -13.45 -5.78
C ASN A 153 -7.08 -13.15 -4.67
N PHE A 154 -7.91 -12.15 -4.92
CA PHE A 154 -8.96 -11.67 -4.03
C PHE A 154 -9.93 -12.79 -3.60
N PRO A 155 -10.36 -13.72 -4.49
CA PRO A 155 -11.13 -14.89 -4.08
C PRO A 155 -10.42 -15.75 -3.03
N LEU A 156 -9.13 -16.06 -3.22
CA LEU A 156 -8.34 -16.86 -2.29
C LEU A 156 -8.21 -16.19 -0.92
N PHE A 157 -8.05 -14.86 -0.89
CA PHE A 157 -8.05 -14.10 0.36
C PHE A 157 -9.39 -14.24 1.10
N VAL A 158 -10.51 -14.11 0.39
CA VAL A 158 -11.84 -14.24 0.99
C VAL A 158 -12.11 -15.65 1.49
N GLU A 159 -11.76 -16.67 0.71
CA GLU A 159 -11.83 -18.07 1.13
C GLU A 159 -11.00 -18.31 2.41
N ARG A 160 -9.78 -17.77 2.47
CA ARG A 160 -8.93 -17.85 3.66
C ARG A 160 -9.61 -17.19 4.86
N MET A 161 -10.09 -15.96 4.73
CA MET A 161 -10.73 -15.23 5.83
C MET A 161 -11.98 -15.96 6.35
N LEU A 162 -12.78 -16.52 5.45
CA LEU A 162 -13.93 -17.36 5.78
C LEU A 162 -13.54 -18.63 6.54
N SER A 163 -12.43 -19.27 6.16
CA SER A 163 -11.97 -20.52 6.79
C SER A 163 -11.57 -20.36 8.26
N LEU A 164 -11.11 -19.16 8.66
CA LEU A 164 -10.54 -18.91 9.97
C LEU A 164 -11.59 -18.74 11.09
N LYS A 165 -12.87 -18.55 10.77
CA LYS A 165 -13.96 -18.29 11.75
C LYS A 165 -13.64 -17.17 12.77
N VAL A 166 -12.68 -16.29 12.46
CA VAL A 166 -12.18 -15.19 13.31
C VAL A 166 -13.11 -13.98 13.32
N LEU A 167 -14.07 -13.92 12.41
CA LEU A 167 -15.02 -12.81 12.32
C LEU A 167 -16.33 -13.19 13.05
N PRO A 168 -16.98 -12.23 13.74
CA PRO A 168 -18.15 -12.48 14.61
C PRO A 168 -19.45 -12.74 13.82
N PHE A 169 -19.39 -13.53 12.74
CA PHE A 169 -20.48 -13.70 11.78
C PHE A 169 -21.26 -15.00 11.98
N LYS A 170 -21.63 -15.29 13.23
CA LYS A 170 -22.30 -16.56 13.58
C LYS A 170 -23.71 -16.73 13.00
N GLU A 171 -24.35 -15.66 12.50
CA GLU A 171 -25.80 -15.68 12.22
C GLU A 171 -26.22 -15.32 10.78
N LYS A 172 -25.30 -14.85 9.92
CA LYS A 172 -25.56 -14.70 8.49
C LYS A 172 -24.48 -15.45 7.71
N PRO A 173 -24.81 -16.43 6.85
CA PRO A 173 -23.82 -16.97 5.94
C PRO A 173 -23.32 -15.78 5.14
N MET A 174 -22.03 -15.45 5.30
CA MET A 174 -21.40 -14.44 4.46
C MET A 174 -21.76 -14.77 3.02
N CYS A 175 -22.57 -13.90 2.42
CA CYS A 175 -23.09 -14.17 1.09
C CYS A 175 -21.88 -14.37 0.17
N GLU A 176 -21.87 -15.50 -0.52
CA GLU A 176 -21.12 -15.71 -1.75
C GLU A 176 -20.90 -14.38 -2.47
N PRO A 177 -19.68 -14.09 -2.97
CA PRO A 177 -19.36 -12.79 -3.55
C PRO A 177 -20.46 -12.39 -4.53
N ASP A 178 -21.14 -11.28 -4.23
CA ASP A 178 -22.21 -10.75 -5.08
C ASP A 178 -21.64 -10.21 -6.39
N GLU A 179 -22.51 -9.78 -7.30
CA GLU A 179 -22.05 -9.32 -8.62
C GLU A 179 -21.14 -8.10 -8.53
N GLU A 180 -21.36 -7.21 -7.56
CA GLU A 180 -20.48 -6.07 -7.32
C GLU A 180 -19.09 -6.51 -6.86
N THR A 181 -19.02 -7.48 -5.94
CA THR A 181 -17.77 -8.09 -5.49
C THR A 181 -17.05 -8.77 -6.65
N ARG A 182 -17.76 -9.57 -7.46
CA ARG A 182 -17.18 -10.24 -8.63
C ARG A 182 -16.67 -9.25 -9.66
N LYS A 183 -17.36 -8.12 -9.85
CA LYS A 183 -16.89 -7.03 -10.71
C LYS A 183 -15.58 -6.44 -10.17
N LEU A 184 -15.48 -6.18 -8.86
CA LEU A 184 -14.23 -5.71 -8.25
C LEU A 184 -13.08 -6.71 -8.48
N TYR A 185 -13.35 -8.02 -8.41
CA TYR A 185 -12.33 -9.04 -8.69
C TYR A 185 -11.87 -9.00 -10.14
N ARG A 186 -12.80 -9.00 -11.09
CA ARG A 186 -12.48 -8.98 -12.52
C ARG A 186 -11.68 -7.75 -12.90
N ASP A 187 -12.07 -6.59 -12.38
CA ASP A 187 -11.52 -5.30 -12.80
C ASP A 187 -10.22 -4.96 -12.06
N PHE A 188 -10.08 -5.35 -10.78
CA PHE A 188 -9.02 -4.83 -9.90
C PHE A 188 -8.15 -5.87 -9.18
N ASP A 189 -8.39 -7.17 -9.33
CA ASP A 189 -7.42 -8.16 -8.86
C ASP A 189 -6.08 -7.94 -9.60
N PRO A 190 -4.94 -7.81 -8.91
CA PRO A 190 -3.63 -7.67 -9.54
C PRO A 190 -3.31 -8.75 -10.58
N LEU A 191 -3.83 -9.97 -10.41
CA LEU A 191 -3.63 -11.06 -11.38
C LEU A 191 -4.31 -10.82 -12.73
N ASN A 192 -5.33 -9.96 -12.77
CA ASN A 192 -6.04 -9.59 -14.00
C ASN A 192 -5.46 -8.33 -14.67
N ASN A 193 -4.36 -7.79 -14.15
CA ASN A 193 -3.80 -6.48 -14.57
C ASN A 193 -2.27 -6.51 -14.70
N LEU A 194 -1.68 -7.69 -14.95
CA LEU A 194 -0.23 -7.93 -14.89
C LEU A 194 0.58 -7.01 -15.82
N GLU A 195 0.09 -6.77 -17.03
CA GLU A 195 0.71 -5.94 -18.06
C GLU A 195 0.83 -4.46 -17.65
N LYS A 196 0.05 -4.05 -16.66
CA LYS A 196 0.01 -2.67 -16.17
C LYS A 196 1.00 -2.41 -15.03
N PHE A 197 1.69 -3.43 -14.51
CA PHE A 197 2.67 -3.22 -13.44
C PHE A 197 4.01 -2.61 -13.91
N PRO A 198 4.65 -3.09 -14.99
CA PRO A 198 5.87 -2.47 -15.48
C PRO A 198 5.66 -1.03 -15.98
N PRO A 199 6.70 -0.18 -15.91
CA PRO A 199 8.05 -0.45 -15.42
C PRO A 199 8.21 -0.21 -13.90
N THR A 200 7.13 -0.07 -13.12
CA THR A 200 7.20 0.28 -11.71
C THR A 200 8.01 -0.75 -10.92
N ALA A 201 8.96 -0.30 -10.09
CA ALA A 201 9.73 -1.22 -9.26
C ALA A 201 8.85 -1.78 -8.14
N LEU A 202 8.47 -3.07 -8.19
CA LEU A 202 7.59 -3.71 -7.21
C LEU A 202 8.35 -4.64 -6.24
N LEU A 203 8.21 -4.36 -4.95
CA LEU A 203 8.55 -5.27 -3.86
C LEU A 203 7.28 -5.90 -3.28
N LEU A 204 7.29 -7.22 -3.16
CA LEU A 204 6.27 -8.01 -2.47
C LEU A 204 6.90 -8.61 -1.21
N THR A 205 6.27 -8.41 -0.06
CA THR A 205 6.69 -9.03 1.20
C THR A 205 5.54 -9.72 1.90
N GLY A 206 5.83 -10.83 2.58
CA GLY A 206 4.84 -11.63 3.29
C GLY A 206 5.40 -12.32 4.53
N GLY A 207 4.54 -12.71 5.45
CA GLY A 207 4.87 -13.61 6.57
C GLY A 207 4.67 -15.07 6.17
N LEU A 208 5.61 -15.95 6.50
CA LEU A 208 5.48 -17.40 6.28
C LEU A 208 4.45 -18.05 7.20
N LEU A 209 4.20 -17.43 8.36
CA LEU A 209 3.29 -17.90 9.40
C LEU A 209 2.00 -17.06 9.44
N ASP A 210 1.79 -16.19 8.45
CA ASP A 210 0.60 -15.33 8.37
C ASP A 210 -0.63 -16.20 8.11
N MET A 211 -1.55 -16.21 9.07
CA MET A 211 -2.78 -16.99 8.97
C MET A 211 -3.86 -16.29 8.16
N PHE A 212 -3.82 -14.96 8.03
CA PHE A 212 -4.85 -14.17 7.36
C PHE A 212 -4.55 -13.97 5.88
N ILE A 213 -3.29 -13.69 5.55
CA ILE A 213 -2.87 -13.39 4.19
C ILE A 213 -2.23 -14.64 3.57
N PRO A 214 -2.89 -15.29 2.60
CA PRO A 214 -2.35 -16.49 1.99
C PRO A 214 -1.08 -16.16 1.20
N LYS A 215 0.05 -16.72 1.61
CA LYS A 215 1.34 -16.55 0.92
C LYS A 215 1.28 -16.98 -0.55
N GLU A 216 0.37 -17.90 -0.88
CA GLU A 216 0.13 -18.41 -2.22
C GLU A 216 -0.32 -17.29 -3.18
N GLY A 217 -1.12 -16.32 -2.71
CA GLY A 217 -1.52 -15.19 -3.54
C GLY A 217 -0.37 -14.18 -3.77
N ILE A 218 0.53 -14.02 -2.79
CA ILE A 218 1.72 -13.17 -2.91
C ILE A 218 2.73 -13.81 -3.89
N GLN A 219 3.02 -15.10 -3.69
CA GLN A 219 3.91 -15.88 -4.54
C GLN A 219 3.35 -16.00 -5.96
N GLY A 220 2.05 -16.29 -6.09
CA GLY A 220 1.36 -16.38 -7.37
C GLY A 220 1.44 -15.09 -8.18
N LEU A 221 1.25 -13.92 -7.54
CA LEU A 221 1.45 -12.63 -8.22
C LEU A 221 2.89 -12.44 -8.68
N TYR A 222 3.88 -12.74 -7.82
CA TYR A 222 5.29 -12.62 -8.18
C TYR A 222 5.64 -13.47 -9.40
N ASP A 223 5.21 -14.73 -9.42
CA ASP A 223 5.49 -15.66 -10.51
C ASP A 223 4.79 -15.23 -11.81
N ALA A 224 3.54 -14.77 -11.71
CA ALA A 224 2.77 -14.26 -12.86
C ALA A 224 3.37 -12.98 -13.46
N LEU A 225 4.03 -12.14 -12.65
CA LEU A 225 4.67 -10.91 -13.11
C LEU A 225 6.05 -11.13 -13.76
N LYS A 226 6.73 -12.26 -13.49
CA LYS A 226 8.10 -12.52 -14.02
C LYS A 226 8.22 -12.28 -15.53
N PRO A 227 7.32 -12.80 -16.41
CA PRO A 227 7.42 -12.58 -17.85
C PRO A 227 7.33 -11.10 -18.25
N TYR A 228 6.51 -10.31 -17.53
CA TYR A 228 6.33 -8.87 -17.79
C TYR A 228 7.53 -8.03 -17.32
N TYR A 229 8.32 -8.56 -16.38
CA TYR A 229 9.50 -7.90 -15.84
C TYR A 229 10.83 -8.35 -16.45
N GLN A 230 10.81 -9.24 -17.45
CA GLN A 230 12.02 -9.81 -18.05
C GLN A 230 13.05 -8.77 -18.55
N ASN A 231 12.55 -7.62 -19.05
CA ASN A 231 13.38 -6.52 -19.55
C ASN A 231 13.66 -5.43 -18.50
N TYR A 232 13.17 -5.61 -17.28
CA TYR A 232 13.24 -4.65 -16.18
C TYR A 232 14.08 -5.21 -15.03
N THR A 233 15.39 -5.30 -15.25
CA THR A 233 16.34 -5.84 -14.29
C THR A 233 16.23 -5.15 -12.93
N ASN A 234 16.22 -5.95 -11.85
CA ASN A 234 16.12 -5.49 -10.47
C ASN A 234 14.83 -4.71 -10.13
N ARG A 235 13.76 -4.79 -10.91
CA ARG A 235 12.50 -4.08 -10.64
C ARG A 235 11.36 -4.93 -10.10
N LEU A 236 11.56 -6.23 -9.92
CA LEU A 236 10.59 -7.13 -9.28
C LEU A 236 11.28 -7.96 -8.21
N LYS A 237 10.77 -7.93 -6.99
CA LYS A 237 11.34 -8.67 -5.86
C LYS A 237 10.26 -9.24 -4.96
N LEU A 238 10.47 -10.48 -4.51
CA LEU A 238 9.69 -11.14 -3.47
C LEU A 238 10.59 -11.46 -2.28
N LYS A 239 10.10 -11.25 -1.06
CA LYS A 239 10.78 -11.70 0.16
C LYS A 239 9.78 -12.09 1.25
N PHE A 240 9.86 -13.34 1.69
CA PHE A 240 9.13 -13.81 2.86
C PHE A 240 9.97 -13.69 4.14
N PHE A 241 9.28 -13.54 5.26
CA PHE A 241 9.86 -13.44 6.61
C PHE A 241 9.20 -14.49 7.52
N ASN A 242 9.94 -15.03 8.48
CA ASN A 242 9.43 -16.04 9.41
C ASN A 242 8.61 -15.40 10.55
N VAL A 243 7.50 -14.76 10.20
CA VAL A 243 6.59 -14.04 11.11
C VAL A 243 5.13 -14.34 10.73
N GLY A 244 4.22 -14.04 11.66
CA GLY A 244 2.78 -14.05 11.43
C GLY A 244 2.30 -12.83 10.64
N HIS A 245 1.10 -12.34 10.96
CA HIS A 245 0.54 -11.13 10.36
C HIS A 245 1.09 -9.87 11.02
N GLU A 246 2.36 -9.59 10.75
CA GLU A 246 3.12 -8.54 11.41
C GLU A 246 4.02 -7.80 10.43
N TYR A 247 4.36 -6.56 10.76
CA TYR A 247 5.33 -5.75 10.02
C TYR A 247 6.57 -5.48 10.90
N PRO A 248 7.50 -6.45 10.99
CA PRO A 248 8.66 -6.35 11.87
C PRO A 248 9.72 -5.39 11.31
N PRO A 249 10.66 -4.89 12.15
CA PRO A 249 11.72 -3.98 11.74
C PRO A 249 12.59 -4.49 10.56
N GLU A 250 12.80 -5.79 10.44
CA GLU A 250 13.57 -6.40 9.35
C GLU A 250 12.84 -6.29 8.01
N MET A 251 11.51 -6.40 8.03
CA MET A 251 10.67 -6.21 6.85
C MET A 251 10.64 -4.74 6.46
N GLU A 252 10.52 -3.84 7.45
CA GLU A 252 10.61 -2.40 7.22
C GLU A 252 11.97 -1.99 6.64
N ALA A 253 13.07 -2.57 7.14
CA ALA A 253 14.40 -2.31 6.62
C ALA A 253 14.52 -2.70 5.13
N GLU A 254 13.87 -3.78 4.71
CA GLU A 254 13.82 -4.19 3.30
C GLU A 254 13.03 -3.20 2.45
N VAL A 255 11.88 -2.74 2.93
CA VAL A 255 11.05 -1.72 2.26
C VAL A 255 11.82 -0.41 2.09
N ILE A 256 12.48 0.06 3.14
CA ILE A 256 13.32 1.27 3.09
C ILE A 256 14.47 1.09 2.10
N LYS A 257 15.12 -0.09 2.09
CA LYS A 257 16.20 -0.40 1.14
C LYS A 257 15.70 -0.37 -0.30
N TRP A 258 14.51 -0.91 -0.56
CA TRP A 258 13.88 -0.90 -1.88
C TRP A 258 13.71 0.52 -2.41
N PHE A 259 13.07 1.41 -1.64
CA PHE A 259 12.89 2.79 -2.06
C PHE A 259 14.20 3.55 -2.27
N ARG A 260 15.18 3.34 -1.39
CA ARG A 260 16.51 3.94 -1.58
C ARG A 260 17.16 3.53 -2.89
N ASN A 261 17.01 2.27 -3.30
CA ASN A 261 17.61 1.76 -4.53
C ASN A 261 16.93 2.30 -5.80
N HIS A 262 15.62 2.57 -5.73
CA HIS A 262 14.83 2.92 -6.92
C HIS A 262 14.49 4.41 -7.04
N LEU A 263 14.51 5.16 -5.93
CA LEU A 263 14.09 6.56 -5.88
C LEU A 263 15.19 7.53 -5.46
N HIS A 264 16.36 7.06 -5.01
CA HIS A 264 17.52 7.95 -4.93
C HIS A 264 18.23 7.98 -6.28
N LYS A 265 18.72 9.17 -6.66
CA LYS A 265 19.61 9.28 -7.82
C LYS A 265 20.81 8.35 -7.57
N MET A 266 21.08 7.45 -8.52
CA MET A 266 22.33 6.68 -8.48
C MET A 266 23.47 7.69 -8.42
N LYS A 267 24.36 7.57 -7.43
CA LYS A 267 25.62 8.29 -7.50
C LYS A 267 26.33 7.75 -8.73
N VAL A 268 26.40 8.55 -9.79
CA VAL A 268 27.38 8.32 -10.86
C VAL A 268 28.71 8.29 -10.12
N LYS A 269 29.38 7.12 -10.10
CA LYS A 269 30.77 7.07 -9.65
C LYS A 269 31.54 7.92 -10.66
N SER A 270 31.87 9.14 -10.27
CA SER A 270 32.91 9.94 -10.90
C SER A 270 34.25 9.25 -10.74
#